data_AF-A0A1X0P098-F1
#
_entry.id   AF-A0A1X0P098-F1
#
_cell.length_a   1.000
_cell.length_b   1.000
_cell.length_c   1.000
_cell.angle_alpha   90.00
_cell.angle_beta   90.00
_cell.angle_gamma   90.00
#
_symmetry.space_group_name_H-M   'P 1'
#
loop_
_entity.id
_entity.type
_entity.pdbx_description
1 polymer ?
#
loop_
_entity_poly.entity_id
_entity_poly.type
_entity_poly.pdbx_seq_one_letter_code
_entity_poly.pdbx_strand_id
1 'polypeptide(L)'
;MLRSTSICHGGYMMYHRKAMGTMKYSKWKGAHGGVSHFYGRTPMIEEVKRNEPITLIDRRIMHYVHRSRIRHFQLFRSYQQKSNSTECKLREGEMLRRRWHRRLQKSFIAFMQFKTMKVLEDQARLVNQYGQAAVNAALGDPCEAVTSEQRERKWAAIRRKVRTLPTVNVVPKHVATMKQIHNDRFNYRWRVN
;
A
#
# COMPACT_ATOMS: atom_id res chain seq x y z
N MET A 1 12.13 13.27 58.68
CA MET A 1 12.22 13.38 57.20
C MET A 1 11.83 12.04 56.58
N LEU A 2 10.56 11.85 56.24
CA LEU A 2 10.12 10.66 55.51
C LEU A 2 10.45 10.87 54.02
N ARG A 3 11.46 10.14 53.52
CA ARG A 3 11.77 10.07 52.09
C ARG A 3 10.54 9.48 51.39
N SER A 4 9.79 10.31 50.68
CA SER A 4 8.77 9.84 49.74
C SER A 4 9.46 8.98 48.68
N THR A 5 9.21 7.68 48.70
CA THR A 5 9.54 6.80 47.59
C THR A 5 8.72 7.28 46.40
N SER A 6 9.37 7.93 45.43
CA SER A 6 8.75 8.27 44.17
C SER A 6 8.29 6.97 43.52
N ILE A 7 6.97 6.78 43.45
CA ILE A 7 6.37 5.69 42.70
C ILE A 7 6.82 5.87 41.25
N CYS A 8 7.76 5.04 40.81
CA CYS A 8 8.11 4.85 39.40
C CYS A 8 6.85 4.37 38.66
N HIS A 9 5.99 5.31 38.26
CA HIS A 9 4.88 5.01 37.38
C HIS A 9 5.47 4.48 36.08
N GLY A 10 5.19 3.20 35.78
CA GLY A 10 5.75 2.47 34.64
C GLY A 10 5.62 3.27 33.35
N GLY A 11 6.74 3.87 32.93
CA GLY A 11 6.83 4.66 31.72
C GLY A 11 6.76 3.75 30.52
N TYR A 12 5.57 3.54 29.96
CA TYR A 12 5.40 2.81 28.72
C TYR A 12 5.69 3.72 27.52
N MET A 13 6.38 3.18 26.51
CA MET A 13 6.50 3.86 25.21
C MET A 13 5.16 3.91 24.50
N MET A 14 4.95 4.87 23.59
CA MET A 14 3.67 5.10 22.91
C MET A 14 3.13 3.89 22.13
N TYR A 15 4.01 3.05 21.59
CA TYR A 15 3.62 1.84 20.85
C TYR A 15 3.44 0.60 21.74
N HIS A 16 3.65 0.72 23.06
CA HIS A 16 3.46 -0.38 23.99
C HIS A 16 1.98 -0.70 24.16
N ARG A 17 1.65 -1.96 24.45
CA ARG A 17 0.25 -2.44 24.58
C ARG A 17 -0.58 -1.67 25.61
N LYS A 18 0.08 -1.14 26.65
CA LYS A 18 -0.55 -0.42 27.78
C LYS A 18 -0.32 1.10 27.75
N ALA A 19 0.14 1.66 26.61
CA ALA A 19 0.62 3.03 26.54
C ALA A 19 -0.39 4.10 26.98
N MET A 20 -1.62 4.05 26.46
CA MET A 20 -2.68 5.03 26.73
C MET A 20 -3.86 4.38 27.46
N GLY A 21 -3.62 3.96 28.71
CA GLY A 21 -4.65 3.36 29.55
C GLY A 21 -5.78 4.34 29.93
N THR A 22 -6.94 3.79 30.28
CA THR A 22 -8.16 4.53 30.67
C THR A 22 -8.68 4.16 32.06
N MET A 23 -7.84 3.51 32.87
CA MET A 23 -8.13 3.17 34.26
C MET A 23 -8.20 4.43 35.13
N LYS A 24 -8.91 4.36 36.26
CA LYS A 24 -9.04 5.48 37.22
C LYS A 24 -7.71 6.11 37.64
N TYR A 25 -6.65 5.30 37.71
CA TYR A 25 -5.30 5.74 38.10
C TYR A 25 -4.41 6.14 36.90
N SER A 26 -4.78 5.80 35.67
CA SER A 26 -3.97 6.13 34.49
C SER A 26 -4.37 7.48 33.92
N LYS A 27 -3.37 8.32 33.69
CA LYS A 27 -3.52 9.61 33.00
C LYS A 27 -2.64 9.61 31.77
N TRP A 28 -3.18 10.06 30.64
CA TRP A 28 -2.39 10.25 29.43
C TRP A 28 -1.31 11.31 29.66
N LYS A 29 -0.19 11.18 28.95
CA LYS A 29 1.01 11.99 29.14
C LYS A 29 1.26 12.87 27.91
N GLY A 30 1.63 14.13 28.15
CA GLY A 30 1.95 15.12 27.12
C GLY A 30 0.79 16.08 26.82
N ALA A 31 1.06 17.10 26.01
CA ALA A 31 0.03 18.00 25.48
C ALA A 31 -0.78 17.28 24.37
N HIS A 32 -2.11 17.34 24.42
CA HIS A 32 -2.98 16.53 23.55
C HIS A 32 -3.73 17.30 22.45
N GLY A 33 -3.66 18.64 22.42
CA GLY A 33 -4.34 19.47 21.42
C GLY A 33 -3.39 20.51 20.82
N GLY A 34 -3.73 21.02 19.61
CA GLY A 34 -2.92 22.01 18.91
C GLY A 34 -1.49 21.55 18.64
N VAL A 35 -0.51 22.36 19.03
CA VAL A 35 0.91 21.97 19.09
C VAL A 35 1.07 20.93 20.20
N SER A 36 1.04 19.66 19.82
CA SER A 36 0.86 18.54 20.74
C SER A 36 2.15 17.75 21.00
N HIS A 37 2.05 16.73 21.85
CA HIS A 37 3.07 15.70 22.06
C HIS A 37 3.59 15.08 20.76
N PHE A 38 2.77 15.10 19.70
CA PHE A 38 3.09 14.55 18.39
C PHE A 38 3.68 15.56 17.40
N TYR A 39 3.97 16.80 17.81
CA TYR A 39 4.40 17.90 16.92
C TYR A 39 5.44 17.48 15.87
N GLY A 40 6.58 16.92 16.28
CA GLY A 40 7.62 16.39 15.39
C GLY A 40 7.59 14.87 15.21
N ARG A 41 6.53 14.19 15.64
CA ARG A 41 6.42 12.72 15.68
C ARG A 41 5.33 12.18 14.75
N THR A 42 4.59 13.05 14.06
CA THR A 42 3.56 12.67 13.10
C THR A 42 4.20 12.11 11.82
N PRO A 43 3.99 10.82 11.47
CA PRO A 43 4.71 10.18 10.37
C PRO A 43 4.18 10.52 8.98
N MET A 44 2.91 10.95 8.87
CA MET A 44 2.24 11.23 7.60
C MET A 44 1.27 12.39 7.79
N ILE A 45 1.25 13.30 6.82
CA ILE A 45 0.34 14.45 6.76
C ILE A 45 -0.25 14.45 5.34
N GLU A 46 -1.57 14.50 5.24
CA GLU A 46 -2.27 14.65 3.96
C GLU A 46 -3.34 15.73 4.13
N GLU A 47 -3.29 16.75 3.29
CA GLU A 47 -4.34 17.77 3.24
C GLU A 47 -5.59 17.20 2.54
N VAL A 48 -6.76 17.41 3.13
CA VAL A 48 -8.02 16.93 2.57
C VAL A 48 -8.49 17.87 1.47
N LYS A 49 -8.52 17.39 0.23
CA LYS A 49 -9.03 18.18 -0.90
C LYS A 49 -10.53 18.41 -0.77
N ARG A 50 -10.99 19.53 -1.35
CA ARG A 50 -12.42 19.86 -1.41
C ARG A 50 -13.19 18.72 -2.10
N ASN A 51 -14.25 18.25 -1.44
CA ASN A 51 -15.12 17.15 -1.88
C ASN A 51 -14.42 15.78 -2.02
N GLU A 52 -13.24 15.58 -1.42
CA GLU A 52 -12.63 14.25 -1.30
C GLU A 52 -13.01 13.60 0.05
N PRO A 53 -13.64 12.41 0.06
CA PRO A 53 -13.95 11.72 1.30
C PRO A 53 -12.67 11.21 1.98
N ILE A 54 -12.57 11.41 3.29
CA ILE A 54 -11.42 10.97 4.11
C ILE A 54 -11.17 9.46 4.07
N THR A 55 -12.17 8.66 3.70
CA THR A 55 -12.03 7.20 3.53
C THR A 55 -11.11 6.82 2.39
N LEU A 56 -11.02 7.64 1.33
CA LEU A 56 -10.06 7.44 0.24
C LEU A 56 -8.63 7.75 0.70
N ILE A 57 -8.48 8.82 1.46
CA ILE A 57 -7.19 9.23 2.03
C ILE A 57 -6.67 8.17 3.00
N ASP A 58 -7.51 7.70 3.94
CA ASP A 58 -7.17 6.62 4.86
C ASP A 58 -6.75 5.36 4.10
N ARG A 59 -7.52 4.92 3.10
CA ARG A 59 -7.16 3.73 2.32
C ARG A 59 -5.90 3.91 1.49
N ARG A 60 -5.59 5.11 1.00
CA ARG A 60 -4.33 5.43 0.32
C ARG A 60 -3.15 5.29 1.28
N ILE A 61 -3.24 5.92 2.45
CA ILE A 61 -2.23 5.85 3.51
C ILE A 61 -2.03 4.39 3.95
N MET A 62 -3.11 3.69 4.29
CA MET A 62 -3.06 2.32 4.77
C MET A 62 -2.56 1.33 3.71
N HIS A 63 -2.92 1.53 2.44
CA HIS A 63 -2.38 0.73 1.35
C HIS A 63 -0.88 1.00 1.14
N TYR A 64 -0.45 2.26 1.17
CA TYR A 64 0.96 2.62 1.08
C TYR A 64 1.78 1.94 2.20
N VAL A 65 1.36 2.10 3.45
CA VAL A 65 2.03 1.53 4.63
C VAL A 65 2.01 -0.01 4.61
N HIS A 66 0.96 -0.62 4.07
CA HIS A 66 0.89 -2.08 3.89
C HIS A 66 1.84 -2.57 2.79
N ARG A 67 1.74 -2.00 1.59
CA ARG A 67 2.52 -2.41 0.41
C ARG A 67 4.02 -2.24 0.62
N SER A 68 4.44 -1.17 1.31
CA SER A 68 5.83 -0.90 1.68
C SER A 68 6.35 -1.75 2.85
N ARG A 69 5.50 -2.58 3.46
CA ARG A 69 5.78 -3.39 4.65
C ARG A 69 6.12 -2.59 5.92
N ILE A 70 5.81 -1.29 5.98
CA ILE A 70 6.02 -0.46 7.18
C ILE A 70 5.13 -0.93 8.34
N ARG A 71 3.81 -1.12 8.13
CA ARG A 71 2.94 -1.64 9.21
C ARG A 71 3.28 -3.06 9.63
N HIS A 72 3.86 -3.86 8.73
CA HIS A 72 4.33 -5.20 9.09
C HIS A 72 5.45 -5.09 10.13
N PHE A 73 6.42 -4.21 9.88
CA PHE A 73 7.51 -3.94 10.81
C PHE A 73 7.01 -3.35 12.13
N GLN A 74 6.15 -2.33 12.07
CA GLN A 74 5.60 -1.68 13.26
C GLN A 74 4.83 -2.66 14.15
N LEU A 75 3.90 -3.47 13.58
CA LEU A 75 3.13 -4.47 14.34
C LEU A 75 4.02 -5.58 14.91
N PHE A 76 5.03 -6.00 14.15
CA PHE A 76 5.98 -7.03 14.57
C PHE A 76 6.81 -6.58 15.78
N ARG A 77 7.35 -5.35 15.75
CA ARG A 77 8.24 -4.82 16.80
C ARG A 77 7.52 -4.26 18.02
N SER A 78 6.35 -3.65 17.83
CA SER A 78 5.62 -3.00 18.94
C SER A 78 4.99 -4.00 19.92
N TYR A 79 4.77 -5.25 19.49
CA TYR A 79 3.96 -6.19 20.25
C TYR A 79 4.76 -7.09 21.21
N GLN A 80 5.87 -7.70 20.77
CA GLN A 80 6.67 -8.66 21.53
C GLN A 80 8.15 -8.39 21.34
N GLN A 81 8.92 -8.59 22.40
CA GLN A 81 10.38 -8.64 22.31
C GLN A 81 10.79 -9.97 21.67
N LYS A 82 11.72 -9.90 20.73
CA LYS A 82 12.33 -11.06 20.07
C LYS A 82 13.84 -10.87 20.15
N SER A 83 14.59 -11.95 20.33
CA SER A 83 16.05 -11.85 20.35
C SER A 83 16.56 -11.39 18.99
N ASN A 84 17.66 -10.62 18.96
CA ASN A 84 18.26 -10.13 17.71
C ASN A 84 18.50 -11.26 16.70
N SER A 85 18.88 -12.46 17.17
CA SER A 85 19.08 -13.64 16.30
C SER A 85 17.79 -14.08 15.60
N THR A 86 16.66 -14.16 16.31
CA THR A 86 15.37 -14.50 15.71
C THR A 86 14.88 -13.43 14.73
N GLU A 87 15.18 -12.16 15.01
CA GLU A 87 14.82 -11.04 14.14
C GLU A 87 15.65 -11.02 12.85
N CYS A 88 16.96 -11.24 12.96
CA CYS A 88 17.84 -11.43 11.80
C CYS A 88 17.37 -12.61 10.96
N LYS A 89 17.09 -13.77 11.59
CA LYS A 89 16.58 -14.96 10.88
C LYS A 89 15.31 -14.66 10.08
N LEU A 90 14.35 -13.94 10.67
CA LEU A 90 13.10 -13.60 9.99
C LEU A 90 13.30 -12.58 8.86
N ARG A 91 14.13 -11.55 9.09
CA ARG A 91 14.43 -10.50 8.10
C ARG A 91 15.21 -11.05 6.90
N GLU A 92 16.26 -11.83 7.14
CA GLU A 92 17.06 -12.46 6.08
C GLU A 92 16.23 -13.49 5.32
N GLY A 93 15.43 -14.31 6.02
CA GLY A 93 14.50 -15.23 5.35
C GLY A 93 13.47 -14.52 4.47
N GLU A 94 12.98 -13.34 4.88
CA GLU A 94 12.11 -12.50 4.07
C GLU A 94 12.83 -11.96 2.82
N MET A 95 14.06 -11.48 2.98
CA MET A 95 14.88 -10.95 1.89
C MET A 95 15.22 -12.04 0.87
N LEU A 96 15.63 -13.23 1.31
CA LEU A 96 15.97 -14.34 0.42
C LEU A 96 14.75 -14.84 -0.38
N ARG A 97 13.57 -14.96 0.25
CA ARG A 97 12.32 -15.26 -0.47
C ARG A 97 12.00 -14.19 -1.51
N ARG A 98 12.21 -12.91 -1.19
CA ARG A 98 12.05 -11.80 -2.15
C ARG A 98 13.05 -11.90 -3.30
N ARG A 99 14.32 -12.22 -3.04
CA ARG A 99 15.36 -12.42 -4.05
C ARG A 99 14.99 -13.54 -5.00
N TRP A 100 14.56 -14.69 -4.48
CA TRP A 100 14.09 -15.81 -5.29
C TRP A 100 12.90 -15.42 -6.17
N HIS A 101 11.87 -14.80 -5.59
CA HIS A 101 10.69 -14.38 -6.34
C HIS A 101 11.02 -13.33 -7.41
N ARG A 102 11.99 -12.44 -7.18
CA ARG A 102 12.47 -11.49 -8.20
C ARG A 102 13.13 -12.18 -9.39
N ARG A 103 13.88 -13.26 -9.17
CA ARG A 103 14.46 -14.07 -10.26
C ARG A 103 13.35 -14.70 -11.10
N LEU A 104 12.31 -15.25 -10.46
CA LEU A 104 11.13 -15.78 -11.14
C LEU A 104 10.36 -14.69 -11.92
N GLN A 105 10.18 -13.51 -11.34
CA GLN A 105 9.55 -12.38 -12.03
C GLN A 105 10.34 -11.97 -13.27
N LYS A 106 11.67 -12.02 -13.24
CA LYS A 106 12.50 -11.67 -14.39
C LYS A 106 12.36 -12.67 -15.54
N SER A 107 12.36 -13.97 -15.25
CA SER A 107 12.08 -14.99 -16.28
C SER A 107 10.68 -14.83 -16.86
N PHE A 108 9.69 -14.52 -16.01
CA PHE A 108 8.33 -14.26 -16.45
C PHE A 108 8.23 -13.01 -17.35
N ILE A 109 8.86 -11.89 -16.97
CA ILE A 109 8.86 -10.66 -17.77
C ILE A 109 9.52 -10.89 -19.13
N ALA A 110 10.63 -11.62 -19.20
CA ALA A 110 11.29 -11.95 -20.46
C ALA A 110 10.35 -12.75 -21.38
N PHE A 111 9.62 -13.72 -20.84
CA PHE A 111 8.60 -14.45 -21.60
C PHE A 111 7.43 -13.55 -22.05
N MET A 112 6.96 -12.66 -21.17
CA MET A 112 5.91 -11.71 -21.52
C MET A 112 6.35 -10.76 -22.64
N GLN A 113 7.61 -10.34 -22.69
CA GLN A 113 8.15 -9.53 -23.78
C GLN A 113 8.14 -10.31 -25.11
N PHE A 114 8.51 -11.59 -25.09
CA PHE A 114 8.38 -12.46 -26.27
C PHE A 114 6.93 -12.62 -26.71
N LYS A 115 5.99 -12.80 -25.77
CA LYS A 115 4.56 -12.87 -26.09
C LYS A 115 4.04 -11.55 -26.67
N THR A 116 4.44 -10.41 -26.11
CA THR A 116 4.11 -9.10 -26.67
C THR A 116 4.68 -8.94 -28.07
N MET A 117 5.92 -9.38 -28.32
CA MET A 117 6.51 -9.40 -29.67
C MET A 117 5.66 -10.24 -30.63
N LYS A 118 5.18 -11.42 -30.22
CA LYS A 118 4.29 -12.25 -31.05
C LYS A 118 2.94 -11.60 -31.31
N VAL A 119 2.38 -10.87 -30.35
CA VAL A 119 1.15 -10.08 -30.56
C VAL A 119 1.38 -8.96 -31.57
N LEU A 120 2.50 -8.25 -31.48
CA LEU A 120 2.84 -7.19 -32.43
C LEU A 120 3.18 -7.74 -33.83
N GLU A 121 3.80 -8.92 -33.89
CA GLU A 121 4.02 -9.65 -35.15
C GLU A 121 2.69 -10.03 -35.80
N ASP A 122 1.73 -10.53 -35.01
CA ASP A 122 0.38 -10.84 -35.49
C ASP A 122 -0.35 -9.58 -35.97
N GLN A 123 -0.23 -8.47 -35.22
CA GLN A 123 -0.72 -7.16 -35.67
C GLN A 123 -0.09 -6.75 -37.02
N ALA A 124 1.21 -6.97 -37.22
CA ALA A 124 1.86 -6.68 -38.50
C ALA A 124 1.35 -7.58 -39.64
N ARG A 125 1.01 -8.85 -39.36
CA ARG A 125 0.36 -9.72 -40.35
C ARG A 125 -1.02 -9.23 -40.72
N LEU A 126 -1.82 -8.77 -39.74
CA LEU A 126 -3.12 -8.14 -39.99
C LEU A 126 -2.98 -6.89 -40.85
N VAL A 127 -1.96 -6.06 -40.59
CA VAL A 127 -1.64 -4.89 -41.42
C VAL A 127 -1.36 -5.28 -42.87
N ASN A 128 -0.57 -6.32 -43.11
CA ASN A 128 -0.27 -6.78 -44.47
C ASN A 128 -1.48 -7.41 -45.15
N GLN A 129 -2.36 -8.08 -44.40
CA GLN A 129 -3.55 -8.74 -44.93
C GLN A 129 -4.66 -7.74 -45.31
N TYR A 130 -4.92 -6.74 -44.46
CA TYR A 130 -6.04 -5.81 -44.63
C TYR A 130 -5.63 -4.41 -45.09
N GLY A 131 -4.34 -4.10 -45.08
CA GLY A 131 -3.79 -2.77 -45.36
C GLY A 131 -3.74 -1.87 -44.12
N GLN A 132 -2.72 -1.02 -44.04
CA GLN A 132 -2.48 -0.14 -42.88
C GLN A 132 -3.65 0.80 -42.59
N ALA A 133 -4.25 1.41 -43.62
CA ALA A 133 -5.35 2.35 -43.45
C ALA A 133 -6.61 1.69 -42.86
N ALA A 134 -6.93 0.46 -43.30
CA ALA A 134 -8.05 -0.30 -42.76
C ALA A 134 -7.84 -0.68 -41.29
N VAL A 135 -6.61 -1.07 -40.93
CA VAL A 135 -6.25 -1.34 -39.52
C VAL A 135 -6.33 -0.07 -38.67
N ASN A 136 -5.87 1.06 -39.17
CA ASN A 136 -5.98 2.35 -38.46
C ASN A 136 -7.45 2.73 -38.24
N ALA A 137 -8.31 2.57 -39.26
CA ALA A 137 -9.75 2.79 -39.14
C ALA A 137 -10.36 1.88 -38.05
N ALA A 138 -9.98 0.60 -38.00
CA ALA A 138 -10.42 -0.33 -36.95
C ALA A 138 -9.92 0.03 -35.54
N LEU A 139 -8.71 0.62 -35.43
CA LEU A 139 -8.17 1.18 -34.18
C LEU A 139 -8.81 2.52 -33.79
N GLY A 140 -9.76 3.00 -34.60
CA GLY A 140 -10.59 4.16 -34.33
C GLY A 140 -10.04 5.46 -34.90
N ASP A 141 -9.18 5.46 -35.91
CA ASP A 141 -8.76 6.67 -36.63
C ASP A 141 -9.98 7.43 -37.18
N PRO A 142 -10.14 8.76 -36.97
CA PRO A 142 -11.37 9.45 -37.32
C PRO A 142 -11.38 9.86 -38.80
N CYS A 143 -11.11 8.91 -39.71
CA CYS A 143 -11.07 9.15 -41.16
C CYS A 143 -12.45 9.59 -41.70
N GLU A 144 -13.53 9.15 -41.05
CA GLU A 144 -14.92 9.51 -41.38
C GLU A 144 -15.38 10.82 -40.71
N ALA A 145 -14.55 11.43 -39.84
CA ALA A 145 -14.92 12.66 -39.18
C ALA A 145 -14.72 13.87 -40.11
N VAL A 146 -15.78 14.18 -40.86
CA VAL A 146 -15.84 15.29 -41.82
C VAL A 146 -15.88 16.64 -41.11
N THR A 147 -16.50 16.73 -39.93
CA THR A 147 -16.69 17.99 -39.19
C THR A 147 -15.84 18.06 -37.92
N SER A 148 -15.52 19.28 -37.48
CA SER A 148 -14.83 19.55 -36.21
C SER A 148 -15.60 18.99 -35.01
N GLU A 149 -16.94 19.08 -35.02
CA GLU A 149 -17.81 18.58 -33.95
C GLU A 149 -17.66 17.08 -33.71
N GLN A 150 -17.53 16.26 -34.77
CA GLN A 150 -17.36 14.81 -34.63
C GLN A 150 -16.03 14.48 -33.96
N ARG A 151 -14.97 15.24 -34.27
CA ARG A 151 -13.66 15.10 -33.61
C ARG A 151 -13.74 15.53 -32.15
N GLU A 152 -14.42 16.63 -31.85
CA GLU A 152 -14.63 17.08 -30.46
C GLU A 152 -15.39 16.07 -29.62
N ARG A 153 -16.43 15.42 -30.16
CA ARG A 153 -17.17 14.35 -29.47
C ARG A 153 -16.26 13.16 -29.14
N LYS A 154 -15.39 12.75 -30.07
CA LYS A 154 -14.39 11.69 -29.85
C LYS A 154 -13.40 12.10 -28.76
N TRP A 155 -12.87 13.33 -28.81
CA TRP A 155 -11.94 13.83 -27.79
C TRP A 155 -12.59 13.97 -26.42
N ALA A 156 -13.85 14.38 -26.34
CA ALA A 156 -14.62 14.41 -25.10
C ALA A 156 -14.80 13.01 -24.52
N ALA A 157 -15.07 12.01 -25.36
CA ALA A 157 -15.14 10.60 -24.94
C ALA A 157 -13.80 10.09 -24.39
N ILE A 158 -12.68 10.41 -25.07
CA ILE A 158 -11.33 10.07 -24.59
C ILE A 158 -11.05 10.77 -23.25
N ARG A 159 -11.33 12.08 -23.15
CA ARG A 159 -11.12 12.86 -21.91
C ARG A 159 -11.88 12.24 -20.73
N ARG A 160 -13.12 11.78 -20.95
CA ARG A 160 -13.91 11.08 -19.92
C ARG A 160 -13.30 9.75 -19.52
N LYS A 161 -12.74 8.97 -20.47
CA LYS A 161 -12.09 7.68 -20.19
C LYS A 161 -10.73 7.84 -19.50
N VAL A 162 -9.95 8.84 -19.90
CA VAL A 162 -8.62 9.12 -19.35
C VAL A 162 -8.71 9.71 -17.95
N ARG A 163 -9.78 10.46 -17.64
CA ARG A 163 -10.05 10.94 -16.28
C ARG A 163 -10.22 9.74 -15.35
N THR A 164 -9.19 9.47 -14.56
CA THR A 164 -9.18 8.35 -13.64
C THR A 164 -10.10 8.62 -12.46
N LEU A 165 -11.01 7.69 -12.19
CA LEU A 165 -11.72 7.65 -10.92
C LEU A 165 -10.74 7.31 -9.80
N PRO A 166 -10.98 7.79 -8.56
CA PRO A 166 -10.12 7.45 -7.43
C PRO A 166 -10.12 5.93 -7.20
N THR A 167 -8.93 5.35 -7.08
CA THR A 167 -8.78 3.91 -6.88
C THR A 167 -8.99 3.54 -5.42
N VAL A 168 -9.94 2.62 -5.18
CA VAL A 168 -10.23 2.11 -3.83
C VAL A 168 -9.34 0.90 -3.55
N ASN A 169 -8.10 1.16 -3.12
CA ASN A 169 -7.12 0.10 -2.86
C ASN A 169 -7.54 -0.79 -1.68
N VAL A 170 -7.40 -2.10 -1.84
CA VAL A 170 -7.72 -3.08 -0.78
C VAL A 170 -6.62 -3.11 0.28
N VAL A 171 -7.02 -3.09 1.54
CA VAL A 171 -6.12 -3.20 2.69
C VAL A 171 -6.47 -4.48 3.46
N PRO A 172 -5.59 -5.49 3.49
CA PRO A 172 -5.82 -6.70 4.26
C PRO A 172 -6.07 -6.41 5.75
N LYS A 173 -7.09 -7.06 6.30
CA LYS A 173 -7.46 -6.96 7.72
C LYS A 173 -6.41 -7.68 8.57
N HIS A 174 -6.18 -7.15 9.77
CA HIS A 174 -5.36 -7.81 10.77
C HIS A 174 -6.14 -9.00 11.35
N VAL A 175 -5.47 -10.15 11.49
CA VAL A 175 -6.06 -11.36 12.06
C VAL A 175 -5.56 -11.51 13.48
N ALA A 176 -6.47 -11.35 14.44
CA ALA A 176 -6.15 -11.54 15.84
C ALA A 176 -6.17 -13.03 16.23
N THR A 177 -5.01 -13.59 16.52
CA THR A 177 -4.89 -14.99 16.98
C THR A 177 -4.85 -15.06 18.50
N MET A 178 -5.17 -16.23 19.07
CA MET A 178 -5.34 -16.41 20.52
C MET A 178 -4.16 -15.87 21.36
N LYS A 179 -2.93 -16.35 21.13
CA LYS A 179 -1.73 -15.91 21.87
C LYS A 179 -0.84 -14.94 21.09
N GLN A 180 -1.21 -14.62 19.85
CA GLN A 180 -0.47 -13.68 19.00
C GLN A 180 1.03 -14.03 18.86
N ILE A 181 1.35 -15.24 18.40
CA ILE A 181 2.73 -15.60 17.98
C ILE A 181 3.24 -14.60 16.91
N HIS A 182 2.30 -14.13 16.08
CA HIS A 182 2.50 -13.15 15.03
C HIS A 182 1.38 -12.11 15.06
N ASN A 183 1.69 -10.90 15.52
CA ASN A 183 0.78 -9.77 15.39
C ASN A 183 0.82 -9.14 13.97
N ASP A 184 1.75 -9.59 13.12
CA ASP A 184 1.85 -9.24 11.68
C ASP A 184 1.02 -10.19 10.78
N ARG A 185 -0.02 -10.82 11.36
CA ARG A 185 -0.91 -11.76 10.67
C ARG A 185 -1.98 -11.00 9.87
N PHE A 186 -2.02 -11.29 8.56
CA PHE A 186 -3.00 -10.73 7.60
C PHE A 186 -3.73 -11.83 6.80
N ASN A 187 -3.47 -13.09 7.14
CA ASN A 187 -4.04 -14.28 6.51
C ASN A 187 -4.02 -15.44 7.51
N TYR A 188 -4.78 -16.51 7.24
CA TYR A 188 -4.90 -17.66 8.15
C TYR A 188 -3.82 -18.73 7.98
N ARG A 189 -2.92 -18.57 6.99
CA ARG A 189 -1.83 -19.53 6.74
C ARG A 189 -0.88 -19.60 7.93
N TRP A 190 -0.55 -20.82 8.36
CA TRP A 190 0.49 -21.09 9.34
C TRP A 190 1.86 -20.49 8.91
N ARG A 191 2.67 -20.05 9.88
CA ARG A 191 4.00 -19.44 9.68
C ARG A 191 5.01 -20.12 10.59
N VAL A 192 6.29 -19.98 10.28
CA VAL A 192 7.41 -20.81 10.76
C VAL A 192 7.84 -20.61 12.23
N ASN A 193 6.92 -20.36 13.16
CA ASN A 193 7.15 -20.27 14.61
C ASN A 193 5.86 -20.48 15.43
#